data_AF-A0A370K466-F1
#
_entry.id   AF-A0A370K466-F1
#
_cell.length_a   1.000
_cell.length_b   1.000
_cell.length_c   1.000
_cell.angle_alpha   90.00
_cell.angle_beta   90.00
_cell.angle_gamma   90.00
#
_symmetry.space_group_name_H-M   'P 1'
#
loop_
_entity.id
_entity.type
_entity.pdbx_description
1 polymer ?
#
loop_
_entity_poly.entity_id
_entity_poly.type
_entity_poly.pdbx_seq_one_letter_code
_entity_poly.pdbx_strand_id
1 'polypeptide(L)' 'MTETISSTVTISRELFDDVISALTNLRFIGESLGHLQGKEAEVLPHTQHASAVIIALFKAAA' A
#
# COMPACT_ATOMS: atom_id res chain seq x y z
N MET A 1 -31.50 -34.28 -5.88
CA MET A 1 -30.40 -34.74 -5.01
C MET A 1 -29.14 -34.05 -5.49
N THR A 2 -28.61 -33.11 -4.72
CA THR A 2 -27.35 -32.41 -5.03
C THR A 2 -26.25 -33.08 -4.22
N GLU A 3 -25.44 -33.91 -4.88
CA GLU A 3 -24.23 -34.48 -4.28
C GLU A 3 -23.20 -33.37 -4.11
N THR A 4 -22.97 -32.96 -2.86
CA THR A 4 -21.87 -32.05 -2.53
C THR A 4 -20.57 -32.84 -2.65
N ILE A 5 -19.82 -32.63 -3.73
CA ILE A 5 -18.49 -33.22 -3.92
C ILE A 5 -17.55 -32.53 -2.92
N SER A 6 -17.39 -33.13 -1.74
CA SER A 6 -16.37 -32.73 -0.78
C SER A 6 -15.01 -33.24 -1.27
N SER A 7 -14.36 -32.45 -2.12
CA SER A 7 -12.98 -32.73 -2.54
C SER A 7 -12.04 -32.22 -1.45
N THR A 8 -11.43 -33.15 -0.72
CA THR A 8 -10.39 -32.81 0.27
C THR A 8 -9.10 -32.52 -0.48
N VAL A 9 -8.73 -31.25 -0.56
CA VAL A 9 -7.44 -30.83 -1.14
C VAL A 9 -6.35 -31.14 -0.13
N THR A 10 -5.47 -32.10 -0.44
CA THR A 10 -4.30 -32.40 0.38
C THR A 10 -3.14 -31.53 -0.11
N ILE A 11 -2.72 -30.57 0.70
CA ILE A 11 -1.63 -29.65 0.38
C ILE A 11 -0.34 -30.22 0.97
N SER A 12 0.78 -30.17 0.24
CA SER A 12 2.08 -30.49 0.84
C SER A 12 2.44 -29.44 1.91
N ARG A 13 3.17 -29.85 2.94
CA ARG A 13 3.65 -28.91 3.97
C ARG A 13 4.50 -27.80 3.36
N GLU A 14 5.35 -28.13 2.39
CA GLU A 14 6.18 -27.15 1.68
C GLU A 14 5.34 -26.09 0.99
N LEU A 15 4.29 -26.49 0.26
CA LEU A 15 3.39 -25.55 -0.41
C LEU A 15 2.61 -24.70 0.61
N PHE A 16 2.23 -25.28 1.75
CA PHE A 16 1.60 -24.52 2.83
C PHE A 16 2.57 -23.46 3.39
N ASP A 17 3.81 -23.83 3.66
CA ASP A 17 4.84 -22.93 4.19
C ASP A 17 5.18 -21.80 3.18
N ASP A 18 5.25 -22.12 1.89
CA ASP A 18 5.44 -21.14 0.81
C ASP A 18 4.27 -20.14 0.74
N VAL A 19 3.03 -20.62 0.87
CA VAL A 19 1.85 -19.74 0.90
C VAL A 19 1.89 -18.82 2.12
N ILE A 20 2.22 -19.33 3.31
CA ILE A 20 2.35 -18.52 4.52
C ILE A 20 3.47 -17.48 4.38
N SER A 21 4.60 -17.86 3.79
CA SER A 21 5.71 -16.95 3.49
C SER A 21 5.28 -15.84 2.53
N ALA A 22 4.61 -16.19 1.43
CA ALA A 22 4.10 -15.22 0.46
C ALA A 22 3.08 -14.26 1.10
N LEU A 23 2.15 -14.75 1.91
CA LEU A 23 1.16 -13.93 2.62
C LEU A 23 1.82 -12.96 3.60
N THR A 24 2.86 -13.41 4.31
CA THR A 24 3.63 -12.56 5.23
C THR A 24 4.35 -11.44 4.48
N ASN A 25 4.99 -11.77 3.35
CA ASN A 25 5.66 -10.79 2.51
C ASN A 25 4.67 -9.77 1.94
N LEU A 26 3.50 -10.22 1.46
CA LEU A 26 2.45 -9.34 0.96
C LEU A 26 1.92 -8.38 2.04
N ARG A 27 1.76 -8.86 3.28
CA ARG A 27 1.39 -8.00 4.41
C ARG A 27 2.42 -6.90 4.64
N PHE A 28 3.71 -7.25 4.69
CA PHE A 28 4.78 -6.28 4.89
C PHE A 28 4.83 -5.22 3.78
N ILE A 29 4.65 -5.65 2.53
CA ILE A 29 4.57 -4.74 1.37
C ILE A 29 3.37 -3.80 1.52
N GLY A 30 2.19 -4.33 1.90
CA GLY A 30 1.00 -3.52 2.13
C GLY A 30 1.18 -2.46 3.21
N GLU A 31 1.78 -2.82 4.35
CA GLU A 31 2.11 -1.88 5.43
C GLU A 31 3.09 -0.79 4.96
N SER A 32 4.12 -1.17 4.18
CA SER A 32 5.09 -0.23 3.62
C SER A 32 4.48 0.75 2.62
N LEU A 33 3.60 0.26 1.74
CA LEU A 33 2.86 1.11 0.80
C LEU A 33 1.93 2.09 1.53
N GLY A 34 1.24 1.64 2.58
CA GLY A 34 0.42 2.51 3.42
C GLY A 34 1.24 3.62 4.10
N HIS A 35 2.44 3.31 4.58
CA HIS A 35 3.34 4.30 5.15
C HIS A 35 3.79 5.35 4.12
N LEU A 36 4.16 4.91 2.91
CA LEU A 36 4.55 5.80 1.81
C LEU A 36 3.39 6.72 1.38
N GLN A 37 2.18 6.19 1.25
CA GLN A 37 0.99 7.00 0.96
C GLN A 37 0.71 8.03 2.07
N GLY A 38 0.87 7.64 3.34
CA GLY A 38 0.77 8.57 4.46
C GLY A 38 1.81 9.70 4.39
N LYS A 39 3.04 9.38 3.99
CA LYS A 39 4.11 10.37 3.80
C LYS A 39 3.84 11.30 2.62
N GLU A 40 3.31 10.79 1.51
CA GLU A 40 2.88 11.62 0.39
C GLU A 40 1.79 12.62 0.80
N ALA A 41 0.79 12.15 1.57
CA ALA A 41 -0.27 13.00 2.10
C ALA A 41 0.24 14.07 3.09
N GLU A 42 1.33 13.79 3.82
CA GLU A 42 2.01 14.75 4.69
C GLU A 42 2.79 15.81 3.89
N VAL A 43 3.50 15.41 2.84
CA VAL A 43 4.41 16.30 2.07
C VAL A 43 3.67 17.17 1.05
N LEU A 44 2.60 16.67 0.44
CA LEU A 44 1.86 17.39 -0.60
C LEU A 44 1.32 18.76 -0.14
N PRO A 45 0.71 18.92 1.04
CA PRO A 45 0.28 20.23 1.54
C PRO A 45 1.45 21.22 1.71
N HIS A 46 2.61 20.75 2.17
CA HIS A 46 3.80 21.60 2.34
C HIS A 46 4.32 22.11 0.99
N THR A 47 4.36 21.25 -0.02
CA THR A 47 4.80 21.64 -1.37
C THR A 47 3.82 22.60 -2.04
N GLN A 48 2.51 22.37 -1.88
CA GLN A 48 1.47 23.31 -2.33
C GLN A 48 1.57 24.66 -1.63
N HIS A 49 1.79 24.66 -0.31
CA HIS A 49 1.97 25.88 0.47
C HIS A 49 3.22 26.66 0.02
N ALA A 50 4.36 25.99 -0.14
CA ALA A 50 5.58 26.61 -0.64
C ALA A 50 5.38 27.23 -2.03
N SER A 51 4.71 26.52 -2.94
CA SER A 51 4.35 27.04 -4.26
C SER A 51 3.49 28.30 -4.18
N ALA A 52 2.45 28.30 -3.34
CA ALA A 52 1.59 29.46 -3.14
C ALA A 52 2.36 30.67 -2.59
N VAL A 53 3.28 30.46 -1.64
CA VAL A 53 4.14 31.51 -1.09
C VAL A 53 5.04 32.09 -2.18
N ILE A 54 5.69 31.25 -3.00
CA ILE A 54 6.54 31.70 -4.11
C ILE A 54 5.75 32.58 -5.08
N ILE A 55 4.54 32.15 -5.47
CA ILE A 55 3.67 32.93 -6.37
C ILE A 55 3.30 34.28 -5.75
N ALA A 56 2.98 34.31 -4.45
CA ALA A 56 2.64 35.55 -3.75
C ALA A 56 3.83 36.53 -3.71
N LEU A 57 5.04 36.02 -3.47
CA LEU A 57 6.27 36.83 -3.49
C LEU A 57 6.53 37.43 -4.87
N PHE A 58 6.37 36.65 -5.94
CA PHE A 58 6.50 37.17 -7.31
C PHE A 58 5.45 38.25 -7.64
N LYS A 59 4.21 38.09 -7.16
CA LYS A 59 3.17 39.11 -7.34
C LYS A 59 3.43 40.38 -6.54
N ALA A 60 4.02 40.27 -5.35
CA ALA A 60 4.35 41.43 -4.52
C ALA A 60 5.57 42.22 -5.00
N ALA A 61 6.40 41.61 -5.85
CA ALA A 61 7.61 42.22 -6.40
C ALA A 61 7.40 42.89 -7.78
N ALA A 62 6.19 42.85 -8.32
CA ALA A 62 5.78 43.49 -9.58
C ALA A 62 4.99 44.77 -9.31
#